data_AF-A0A3D4DUQ0-F1
#
_entry.id   AF-A0A3D4DUQ0-F1
#
_cell.length_a   1.000
_cell.length_b   1.000
_cell.length_c   1.000
_cell.angle_alpha   90.00
_cell.angle_beta   90.00
_cell.angle_gamma   90.00
#
_symmetry.space_group_name_H-M   'P 1'
#
loop_
_entity.id
_entity.type
_entity.pdbx_description
1 polymer ?
#
loop_
_entity_poly.entity_id
_entity_poly.type
_entity_poly.pdbx_seq_one_letter_code
_entity_poly.pdbx_strand_id
1 'polypeptide(L)'
;LGARLVADDRTRIVARDGWPWLIAPERLEGVIEARGVGLIQVPSTAAAPLRLIVDMGAIEPARLPQPATRDVLGQRIRYLLRVDGPHFAGSIIALSKGGWWHDG
;
A
#
# COMPACT_ATOMS: atom_id res chain seq x y z
N LEU A 1 -0.65 7.00 -13.32
CA LEU A 1 0.26 5.85 -13.54
C LEU A 1 1.52 6.04 -12.70
N GLY A 2 2.02 4.98 -12.05
CA GLY A 2 3.18 5.07 -11.15
C GLY A 2 3.43 3.84 -10.27
N ALA A 3 2.53 2.85 -10.28
CA ALA A 3 2.65 1.58 -9.58
C ALA A 3 2.02 0.45 -10.41
N ARG A 4 2.23 -0.80 -10.00
CA ARG A 4 1.57 -2.00 -10.55
C ARG A 4 0.69 -2.64 -9.47
N LEU A 5 -0.46 -3.16 -9.86
CA LEU A 5 -1.38 -3.86 -8.96
C LEU A 5 -0.80 -5.22 -8.56
N VAL A 6 -0.88 -5.58 -7.28
CA VAL A 6 -0.69 -6.97 -6.84
C VAL A 6 -2.05 -7.67 -6.78
N ALA A 7 -2.99 -7.12 -6.01
CA ALA A 7 -4.33 -7.66 -5.85
C ALA A 7 -5.32 -6.55 -5.50
N ASP A 8 -6.59 -6.82 -5.77
CA ASP A 8 -7.75 -6.08 -5.26
C ASP A 8 -8.60 -7.00 -4.37
N ASP A 9 -9.34 -6.44 -3.41
CA ASP A 9 -10.16 -7.09 -2.37
C ASP A 9 -9.46 -8.10 -1.43
N ARG A 10 -8.82 -9.13 -1.97
CA ARG A 10 -8.20 -10.22 -1.20
C ARG A 10 -6.74 -10.36 -1.60
N THR A 11 -5.85 -10.25 -0.60
CA THR A 11 -4.41 -10.42 -0.79
C THR A 11 -3.91 -11.53 0.13
N ARG A 12 -3.10 -12.46 -0.39
CA ARG A 12 -2.41 -13.44 0.45
C ARG A 12 -1.11 -12.82 0.95
N ILE A 13 -0.83 -12.96 2.24
CA ILE A 13 0.43 -12.54 2.84
C ILE A 13 1.20 -13.79 3.28
N VAL A 14 2.44 -13.92 2.85
CA VAL A 14 3.34 -15.02 3.24
C VAL A 14 4.68 -14.47 3.70
N ALA A 15 5.37 -15.19 4.58
CA ALA A 15 6.76 -14.89 4.88
C ALA A 15 7.66 -15.47 3.77
N ARG A 16 8.55 -14.66 3.19
CA ARG A 16 9.66 -15.10 2.33
C ARG A 16 10.93 -14.45 2.86
N ASP A 17 11.95 -15.27 3.14
CA ASP A 17 13.23 -14.82 3.70
C ASP A 17 13.05 -13.93 4.95
N GLY A 18 12.09 -14.30 5.81
CA GLY A 18 11.77 -13.56 7.03
C GLY A 18 10.98 -12.26 6.85
N TRP A 19 10.61 -11.89 5.62
CA TRP A 19 9.85 -10.67 5.33
C TRP A 19 8.43 -10.95 4.78
N PRO A 20 7.41 -10.14 5.08
CA PRO A 20 6.07 -10.31 4.51
C PRO A 20 6.02 -9.92 3.03
N TRP A 21 5.50 -10.83 2.21
CA TRP A 21 5.23 -10.63 0.79
C TRP A 21 3.74 -10.73 0.50
N LEU A 22 3.25 -9.79 -0.30
CA LEU A 22 1.89 -9.77 -0.85
C LEU A 22 1.86 -10.60 -2.13
N ILE A 23 0.85 -11.46 -2.28
CA ILE A 23 0.65 -12.31 -3.45
C ILE A 23 -0.78 -12.17 -3.96
N ALA A 24 -0.90 -12.03 -5.28
CA ALA A 24 -2.16 -12.02 -6.00
C ALA A 24 -2.89 -13.37 -5.90
N PRO A 25 -4.21 -13.40 -5.66
CA PRO A 25 -5.00 -14.61 -5.88
C PRO A 25 -5.18 -14.86 -7.39
N GLU A 26 -5.05 -16.11 -7.82
CA GLU A 26 -5.00 -16.50 -9.25
C GLU A 26 -6.15 -15.98 -10.12
N ARG A 27 -7.36 -15.81 -9.56
CA ARG A 27 -8.57 -15.50 -10.34
C ARG A 27 -8.77 -14.00 -10.65
N LEU A 28 -8.00 -13.10 -10.03
CA LEU A 28 -8.23 -11.65 -10.08
C LEU A 28 -6.97 -10.85 -10.45
N GLU A 29 -6.02 -11.48 -11.17
CA GLU A 29 -4.81 -10.79 -11.56
C GLU A 29 -5.10 -9.63 -12.52
N GLY A 30 -4.68 -8.42 -12.13
CA GLY A 30 -4.74 -7.24 -13.00
C GLY A 30 -6.13 -6.65 -13.22
N VAL A 31 -7.10 -6.98 -12.38
CA VAL A 31 -8.44 -6.38 -12.42
C VAL A 31 -8.72 -5.65 -11.12
N ILE A 32 -9.28 -4.43 -11.22
CA ILE A 32 -9.81 -3.67 -10.08
C ILE A 32 -11.30 -3.36 -10.29
N GLU A 33 -12.06 -3.25 -9.20
CA GLU A 33 -13.39 -2.63 -9.21
C GLU A 33 -13.27 -1.12 -8.94
N ALA A 34 -13.48 -0.31 -9.96
CA ALA A 34 -13.58 1.14 -9.80
C ALA A 34 -15.05 1.54 -9.66
N ARG A 35 -15.49 1.87 -8.43
CA ARG A 35 -16.88 2.27 -8.16
C ARG A 35 -17.30 3.43 -9.06
N GLY A 36 -18.48 3.29 -9.69
CA GLY A 36 -19.01 4.26 -10.65
C GLY A 36 -18.43 4.16 -12.07
N VAL A 37 -17.43 3.30 -12.30
CA VAL A 37 -16.84 3.05 -13.62
C VAL A 37 -17.04 1.60 -14.07
N GLY A 38 -16.82 0.63 -13.17
CA GLY A 38 -16.91 -0.81 -13.45
C GLY A 38 -15.57 -1.53 -13.23
N LEU A 39 -15.44 -2.74 -13.80
CA LEU A 39 -14.20 -3.50 -13.76
C LEU A 39 -13.18 -2.95 -14.76
N ILE A 40 -11.94 -2.74 -14.32
CA ILE A 40 -10.87 -2.16 -15.15
C ILE A 40 -9.66 -3.08 -15.13
N GLN A 41 -9.10 -3.36 -16.31
CA GLN A 41 -7.83 -4.05 -16.43
C GLN A 41 -6.66 -3.07 -16.28
N VAL A 42 -5.67 -3.41 -15.46
CA VAL A 42 -4.53 -2.55 -15.14
C VAL A 42 -3.21 -3.33 -15.15
N PRO A 43 -2.06 -2.65 -15.33
CA PRO A 43 -0.75 -3.29 -15.16
C PRO A 43 -0.60 -3.92 -13.77
N SER A 44 -0.24 -5.21 -13.74
CA SER A 44 -0.12 -6.00 -12.51
C SER A 44 1.25 -6.65 -12.34
N THR A 45 1.46 -7.21 -11.16
CA THR A 45 2.59 -8.08 -10.84
C THR A 45 2.13 -9.13 -9.81
N ALA A 46 2.58 -10.37 -9.96
CA ALA A 46 2.09 -11.48 -9.13
C ALA A 46 2.41 -11.33 -7.63
N ALA A 47 3.49 -10.63 -7.27
CA ALA A 47 3.90 -10.45 -5.88
C ALA A 47 4.79 -9.22 -5.65
N ALA A 48 4.78 -8.69 -4.43
CA ALA A 48 5.68 -7.63 -3.98
C ALA A 48 5.92 -7.68 -2.45
N PRO A 49 7.08 -7.23 -1.93
CA PRO A 49 7.29 -7.13 -0.50
C PRO A 49 6.41 -6.04 0.12
N LEU A 50 5.85 -6.30 1.31
CA LEU A 50 5.09 -5.30 2.05
C LEU A 50 6.05 -4.30 2.72
N ARG A 51 5.93 -3.01 2.41
CA ARG A 51 6.80 -1.95 2.95
C ARG A 51 6.05 -0.82 3.66
N LEU A 52 4.79 -0.62 3.30
CA LEU A 52 3.93 0.44 3.80
C LEU A 52 2.50 -0.08 3.89
N ILE A 53 1.82 0.25 4.98
CA ILE A 53 0.37 0.07 5.16
C ILE A 53 -0.24 1.48 5.23
N VAL A 54 -1.29 1.69 4.44
CA VAL A 54 -2.11 2.90 4.51
C VAL A 54 -3.52 2.49 4.92
N ASP A 55 -3.97 2.99 6.06
CA ASP A 55 -5.33 2.78 6.53
C ASP A 55 -6.26 3.84 5.93
N MET A 56 -7.15 3.39 5.05
CA MET A 56 -8.13 4.25 4.39
C MET A 56 -9.39 4.49 5.25
N GLY A 57 -9.54 3.78 6.37
CA GLY A 57 -10.69 3.85 7.27
C GLY A 57 -10.62 4.96 8.32
N ALA A 58 -9.44 5.54 8.55
CA ALA A 58 -9.23 6.66 9.46
C ALA A 58 -8.49 7.82 8.79
N ILE A 59 -8.75 9.04 9.25
CA ILE A 59 -8.11 10.27 8.75
C ILE A 59 -7.01 10.67 9.74
N GLU A 60 -5.83 11.03 9.23
CA GLU A 60 -4.74 11.60 10.04
C GLU A 60 -5.08 13.04 10.45
N PRO A 61 -5.24 13.34 11.76
CA PRO A 61 -5.51 14.70 12.21
C PRO A 61 -4.26 15.59 12.30
N ALA A 62 -3.05 15.01 12.45
CA ALA A 62 -1.84 15.78 12.67
C ALA A 62 -1.23 16.27 11.36
N ARG A 63 -0.82 17.55 11.32
CA ARG A 63 -0.03 18.09 10.19
C ARG A 63 1.30 17.35 10.02
N LEU A 64 1.92 16.95 11.12
CA LEU A 64 3.15 16.15 11.17
C LEU A 64 2.91 14.97 12.12
N PRO A 65 2.48 13.81 11.61
CA PRO A 65 2.19 12.65 12.43
C PRO A 65 3.46 12.03 13.01
N GLN A 66 3.33 11.41 14.19
CA GLN A 66 4.40 10.60 14.74
C GLN A 66 4.58 9.32 13.92
N PRO A 67 5.81 8.82 13.70
CA PRO A 67 6.02 7.59 12.96
C PRO A 67 5.35 6.39 13.65
N ALA A 68 4.43 5.73 12.94
CA ALA A 68 3.74 4.55 13.42
C ALA A 68 4.16 3.28 12.66
N THR A 69 3.96 2.12 13.31
CA THR A 69 4.15 0.80 12.70
C THR A 69 3.04 -0.17 13.07
N ARG A 70 2.81 -1.18 12.23
CA ARG A 70 1.96 -2.34 12.51
C ARG A 70 2.77 -3.62 12.34
N ASP A 71 2.51 -4.60 13.21
CA ASP A 71 3.09 -5.92 13.09
C ASP A 71 2.38 -6.76 12.03
N VAL A 72 3.14 -7.30 11.08
CA VAL A 72 2.67 -8.25 10.07
C VAL A 72 3.66 -9.41 10.01
N LEU A 73 3.20 -10.61 10.35
CA LEU A 73 4.04 -11.83 10.43
C LEU A 73 5.34 -11.60 11.23
N GLY A 74 5.26 -10.88 12.35
CA GLY A 74 6.40 -10.59 13.22
C GLY A 74 7.33 -9.46 12.74
N GLN A 75 7.02 -8.79 11.63
CA GLN A 75 7.78 -7.64 11.13
C GLN A 75 7.02 -6.33 11.33
N ARG A 76 7.73 -5.30 11.78
CA ARG A 76 7.17 -3.95 11.94
C ARG A 76 7.15 -3.20 10.61
N ILE A 77 5.96 -2.99 10.07
CA ILE A 77 5.73 -2.29 8.81
C ILE A 77 5.30 -0.85 9.08
N ARG A 78 5.81 0.13 8.32
CA ARG A 78 5.36 1.53 8.42
C ARG A 78 3.86 1.63 8.18
N TYR A 79 3.19 2.41 9.01
CA TYR A 79 1.73 2.55 9.01
C TYR A 79 1.36 4.04 8.94
N LEU A 80 0.50 4.38 7.99
CA LEU A 80 -0.04 5.72 7.82
C LEU A 80 -1.56 5.66 7.83
N LEU A 81 -2.19 6.73 8.32
CA LEU A 81 -3.60 6.98 8.09
C LEU A 81 -3.77 7.79 6.81
N ARG A 82 -4.96 7.76 6.23
CA ARG A 82 -5.29 8.56 5.05
C ARG A 82 -5.27 10.06 5.37
N VAL A 83 -4.75 10.86 4.44
CA VAL A 83 -4.99 12.31 4.41
C VAL A 83 -6.16 12.60 3.48
N ASP A 84 -7.10 13.43 3.93
CA ASP A 84 -8.26 13.82 3.14
C ASP A 84 -7.90 14.97 2.18
N GLY A 85 -7.37 14.63 1.01
CA GLY A 85 -7.01 15.60 -0.01
C GLY A 85 -6.50 14.98 -1.31
N PRO A 86 -6.64 15.69 -2.45
CA PRO A 86 -6.33 15.15 -3.78
C PRO A 86 -4.84 14.84 -3.99
N HIS A 87 -3.97 15.42 -3.16
CA HIS A 87 -2.52 15.22 -3.22
C HIS A 87 -2.06 13.91 -2.55
N PHE A 88 -2.90 13.26 -1.75
CA PHE A 88 -2.47 12.14 -0.89
C PHE A 88 -1.87 10.97 -1.68
N ALA A 89 -2.52 10.54 -2.77
CA ALA A 89 -1.98 9.48 -3.63
C ALA A 89 -0.62 9.87 -4.23
N GLY A 90 -0.45 11.15 -4.60
CA GLY A 90 0.83 11.69 -5.08
C GLY A 90 1.93 11.63 -4.00
N SER A 91 1.58 11.94 -2.74
CA SER A 91 2.50 11.85 -1.60
C SER A 91 2.98 10.41 -1.35
N ILE A 92 2.10 9.41 -1.48
CA ILE A 92 2.50 7.99 -1.35
C ILE A 92 3.47 7.59 -2.47
N ILE A 93 3.22 8.04 -3.71
CA ILE A 93 4.14 7.80 -4.83
C ILE A 93 5.48 8.48 -4.57
N ALA A 94 5.50 9.74 -4.13
CA ALA A 94 6.73 10.46 -3.81
C ALA A 94 7.52 9.74 -2.70
N LEU A 95 6.84 9.32 -1.63
CA LEU A 95 7.42 8.54 -0.54
C LEU A 95 8.03 7.22 -1.03
N SER A 96 7.34 6.50 -1.92
CA SER A 96 7.84 5.23 -2.46
C SER A 96 9.13 5.37 -3.27
N LYS A 97 9.40 6.57 -3.80
CA LYS A 97 10.59 6.89 -4.59
C LYS A 97 11.72 7.51 -3.76
N GLY A 98 11.37 8.43 -2.85
CA GLY A 98 12.33 9.26 -2.11
C GLY A 98 12.59 8.83 -0.68
N GLY A 99 11.73 7.98 -0.10
CA GLY A 99 11.80 7.61 1.31
C GLY A 99 11.38 8.74 2.26
N TRP A 100 11.56 8.49 3.56
CA TRP A 100 11.31 9.47 4.60
C TRP A 100 12.53 10.38 4.74
N TRP A 101 12.28 11.67 4.94
CA TRP A 101 13.34 12.55 5.41
C TRP A 101 13.70 12.19 6.86
N HIS A 102 14.99 12.19 7.14
CA HIS A 102 15.56 11.97 8.47
C HIS A 102 16.49 13.15 8.75
N ASP A 103 16.35 13.75 9.93
CA ASP A 103 17.38 14.66 10.44
C ASP A 103 18.61 13.83 10.76
N GLY A 104 19.79 14.28 10.30
CA GLY A 104 21.05 13.54 10.39
C GLY A 104 21.58 13.40 11.82
#